data_AF-A0A938UND1-F1
#
_entry.id   AF-A0A938UND1-F1
#
_cell.length_a   1.000
_cell.length_b   1.000
_cell.length_c   1.000
_cell.angle_alpha   90.00
_cell.angle_beta   90.00
_cell.angle_gamma   90.00
#
_symmetry.space_group_name_H-M   'P 1'
#
loop_
_entity.id
_entity.type
_entity.pdbx_description
1 polymer ?
#
loop_
_entity_poly.entity_id
_entity_poly.type
_entity_poly.pdbx_seq_one_letter_code
_entity_poly.pdbx_strand_id
1 'polypeptide(L)'
;MVGRRHLAAILGCSATLLTACSDPVAPPAASSDSSGSETAAVASLDASSPDSTEAGEVALAVADAMDAAAAETVPEVVPDTGPEAKPDTDQDVGDAADAVADAAQPSATDASADGDASPADAVSCKPASTSCEGAKLKTCLAKGDGYAISPCFPGTTCLGGQCVAVANNLIIAFDTSGSMNDTVKVNGQPKCAAGYTTWPTCEYDDVKFPGGCTRMGASKHVFKQALAKIDDSIVHMALFRFPQKANNTTNPSCSSGYHTGASTISGDAGDEHISEANPAWYWNGLSEILCVPFATNAAVAVKDAMLLWMDGKEDKNNPPNPELRQTGGTPIGKTLFYVGEYVKNKVVIDGKPCTSDASCANVNYICKAGGCVDPSRSCRETVVVLFTDGGEGNSNSFFSPWVQAKRLASGLGCNLDADCAGGAACQEVKTCKKPSGQTDLCTADLECAPGAKCTGVTMCMPKDVVTGYFCSNGMAPCLPDAQSGTPTFCNGVCVKDPRPALTASAKQMQNNVLRSFDGKPLSVRVIVVDISGVTTPTQVAGSASIAIAGNGKLLGADASDPNALLASLDAAFDIKTKKVCGVEK
;
A
#
# COMPACT_ATOMS: atom_id res chain seq x y z
N MET A 1 28.22 1.58 64.44
CA MET A 1 28.20 0.38 63.58
C MET A 1 26.79 -0.19 63.54
N VAL A 2 25.96 0.25 62.60
CA VAL A 2 24.60 -0.27 62.30
C VAL A 2 24.35 0.22 60.86
N GLY A 3 24.06 -0.58 59.84
CA GLY A 3 23.11 -1.68 59.77
C GLY A 3 21.95 -1.22 58.87
N ARG A 4 22.02 -1.55 57.57
CA ARG A 4 21.07 -1.17 56.51
C ARG A 4 19.64 -1.66 56.81
N ARG A 5 18.65 -0.78 56.63
CA ARG A 5 17.22 -1.08 56.69
C ARG A 5 16.65 -1.47 55.32
N HIS A 6 15.69 -2.39 55.38
CA HIS A 6 14.79 -2.84 54.32
C HIS A 6 13.95 -1.72 53.70
N LEU A 7 13.57 -1.89 52.43
CA LEU A 7 12.28 -1.44 51.92
C LEU A 7 11.67 -2.53 51.05
N ALA A 8 10.50 -3.01 51.47
CA ALA A 8 9.58 -3.85 50.72
C ALA A 8 8.60 -2.95 49.94
N ALA A 9 8.21 -3.35 48.73
CA ALA A 9 7.12 -2.73 47.99
C ALA A 9 6.07 -3.78 47.64
N ILE A 10 4.82 -3.35 47.84
CA ILE A 10 3.57 -4.11 47.95
C ILE A 10 2.98 -4.34 46.55
N LEU A 11 2.64 -5.58 46.22
CA LEU A 11 1.75 -5.93 45.10
C LEU A 11 0.34 -6.18 45.66
N GLY A 12 -0.55 -5.21 45.44
CA GLY A 12 -1.98 -5.33 45.71
C GLY A 12 -2.72 -5.77 44.45
N CYS A 13 -3.36 -6.93 44.51
CA CYS A 13 -4.42 -7.35 43.59
C CYS A 13 -5.63 -6.43 43.73
N SER A 14 -6.23 -6.04 42.61
CA SER A 14 -7.66 -5.69 42.56
C SER A 14 -8.18 -6.08 41.18
N ALA A 15 -8.95 -7.17 41.18
CA ALA A 15 -9.80 -7.60 40.09
C ALA A 15 -11.10 -6.80 40.17
N THR A 16 -11.49 -6.14 39.08
CA THR A 16 -12.83 -5.58 38.94
C THR A 16 -13.41 -6.03 37.60
N LEU A 17 -14.61 -6.59 37.71
CA LEU A 17 -15.50 -7.05 36.65
C LEU A 17 -15.63 -6.04 35.50
N LEU A 18 -15.62 -6.54 34.26
CA LEU A 18 -16.31 -5.92 33.13
C LEU A 18 -17.07 -7.01 32.36
N THR A 19 -18.39 -6.84 32.36
CA THR A 19 -19.39 -7.70 31.75
C THR A 19 -19.82 -7.10 30.42
N ALA A 20 -19.90 -7.95 29.39
CA ALA A 20 -20.71 -7.88 28.16
C ALA A 20 -20.54 -6.70 27.17
N CYS A 21 -20.19 -7.06 25.93
CA CYS A 21 -21.04 -6.86 24.73
C CYS A 21 -20.56 -7.85 23.65
N SER A 22 -21.28 -8.95 23.48
CA SER A 22 -21.11 -9.89 22.38
C SER A 22 -22.49 -10.16 21.81
N ASP A 23 -22.75 -9.70 20.59
CA ASP A 23 -23.92 -10.10 19.83
C ASP A 23 -23.72 -11.54 19.30
N PRO A 24 -24.64 -12.48 19.56
CA PRO A 24 -24.56 -13.81 18.99
C PRO A 24 -25.24 -13.85 17.62
N VAL A 25 -24.48 -14.23 16.59
CA VAL A 25 -25.05 -14.76 15.34
C VAL A 25 -25.50 -16.20 15.63
N ALA A 26 -26.80 -16.45 15.53
CA ALA A 26 -27.42 -17.76 15.73
C ALA A 26 -27.04 -18.75 14.62
N PRO A 27 -26.64 -20.00 14.93
CA PRO A 27 -26.57 -21.07 13.95
C PRO A 27 -27.95 -21.71 13.71
N PRO A 28 -28.27 -22.14 12.47
CA PRO A 28 -29.51 -22.86 12.20
C PRO A 28 -29.44 -24.31 12.71
N ALA A 29 -30.63 -24.82 13.02
CA ALA A 29 -30.92 -26.05 13.74
C ALA A 29 -30.34 -27.32 13.11
N ALA A 30 -29.88 -28.21 13.99
CA ALA A 30 -29.58 -29.60 13.69
C ALA A 30 -30.86 -30.37 13.35
N SER A 31 -30.84 -31.12 12.24
CA SER A 31 -31.78 -32.22 12.01
C SER A 31 -31.12 -33.53 12.40
N SER A 32 -31.83 -34.28 13.23
CA SER A 32 -31.56 -35.65 13.64
C SER A 32 -32.15 -36.62 12.62
N ASP A 33 -31.35 -37.61 12.19
CA ASP A 33 -31.72 -38.97 11.75
C ASP A 33 -30.46 -39.59 11.15
N SER A 34 -30.15 -40.88 11.17
CA SER A 34 -30.53 -42.05 11.95
C SER A 34 -29.58 -43.16 11.45
N SER A 35 -29.05 -43.98 12.35
CA SER A 35 -28.62 -45.39 12.15
C SER A 35 -28.08 -45.88 10.80
N GLY A 36 -26.83 -46.37 10.80
CA GLY A 36 -26.31 -47.27 9.77
C GLY A 36 -25.01 -47.94 10.22
N SER A 37 -25.14 -49.16 10.74
CA SER A 37 -24.07 -50.03 11.25
C SER A 37 -23.46 -50.89 10.13
N GLU A 38 -22.19 -51.28 10.34
CA GLU A 38 -21.51 -52.53 9.91
C GLU A 38 -20.27 -52.40 9.00
N THR A 39 -19.12 -52.68 9.65
CA THR A 39 -18.00 -53.55 9.25
C THR A 39 -17.52 -53.59 7.79
N ALA A 40 -16.22 -53.38 7.58
CA ALA A 40 -15.23 -54.45 7.40
C ALA A 40 -13.89 -53.89 6.90
N ALA A 41 -12.84 -54.68 7.11
CA ALA A 41 -11.44 -54.31 6.99
C ALA A 41 -10.77 -54.92 5.74
N VAL A 42 -9.53 -54.45 5.51
CA VAL A 42 -8.36 -55.09 4.88
C VAL A 42 -8.24 -55.19 3.34
N ALA A 43 -6.97 -55.00 2.92
CA ALA A 43 -6.25 -55.38 1.69
C ALA A 43 -6.31 -54.37 0.53
N SER A 44 -5.25 -53.65 0.17
CA SER A 44 -3.92 -54.03 -0.37
C SER A 44 -3.98 -54.74 -1.72
N LEU A 45 -3.46 -54.08 -2.76
CA LEU A 45 -2.89 -54.54 -4.06
C LEU A 45 -2.74 -53.24 -4.89
N ASP A 46 -1.57 -52.62 -5.04
CA ASP A 46 -0.42 -53.01 -5.88
C ASP A 46 -0.80 -53.44 -7.30
N ALA A 47 -0.54 -52.57 -8.29
CA ALA A 47 -0.12 -52.89 -9.66
C ALA A 47 -0.18 -51.64 -10.59
N SER A 48 1.01 -51.15 -10.93
CA SER A 48 1.47 -50.79 -12.30
C SER A 48 0.68 -49.80 -13.19
N SER A 49 1.37 -48.69 -13.50
CA SER A 49 1.46 -47.99 -14.81
C SER A 49 1.35 -48.92 -16.04
N PRO A 50 0.92 -48.45 -17.25
CA PRO A 50 1.48 -47.24 -17.89
C PRO A 50 0.53 -46.35 -18.73
N ASP A 51 0.96 -45.09 -18.85
CA ASP A 51 1.15 -44.29 -20.08
C ASP A 51 0.21 -44.51 -21.29
N SER A 52 -0.58 -43.47 -21.62
CA SER A 52 -0.77 -42.99 -23.01
C SER A 52 -1.72 -41.78 -23.08
N THR A 53 -1.20 -40.68 -23.62
CA THR A 53 -1.81 -39.75 -24.60
C THR A 53 -3.31 -39.87 -24.90
N GLU A 54 -4.06 -38.77 -24.77
CA GLU A 54 -4.62 -37.98 -25.90
C GLU A 54 -5.56 -36.89 -25.37
N ALA A 55 -5.32 -35.66 -25.84
CA ALA A 55 -6.22 -34.53 -25.66
C ALA A 55 -7.37 -34.65 -26.64
N GLY A 56 -8.60 -34.70 -26.13
CA GLY A 56 -9.82 -34.62 -26.92
C GLY A 56 -10.76 -33.57 -26.32
N GLU A 57 -10.95 -32.49 -27.05
CA GLU A 57 -12.03 -31.53 -26.84
C GLU A 57 -13.39 -32.23 -26.84
N VAL A 58 -14.20 -32.00 -25.81
CA VAL A 58 -15.66 -32.15 -25.92
C VAL A 58 -16.30 -30.98 -25.19
N ALA A 59 -16.77 -30.02 -25.99
CA ALA A 59 -17.78 -29.07 -25.59
C ALA A 59 -19.08 -29.83 -25.28
N LEU A 60 -19.64 -29.63 -24.10
CA LEU A 60 -21.05 -29.92 -23.87
C LEU A 60 -21.70 -28.77 -23.11
N ALA A 61 -22.53 -28.04 -23.85
CA ALA A 61 -23.57 -27.18 -23.33
C ALA A 61 -24.62 -28.03 -22.64
N VAL A 62 -25.03 -27.64 -21.43
CA VAL A 62 -26.34 -27.97 -20.89
C VAL A 62 -26.92 -26.70 -20.28
N ALA A 63 -27.97 -26.21 -20.94
CA ALA A 63 -28.91 -25.25 -20.40
C ALA A 63 -29.94 -26.00 -19.55
N ASP A 64 -30.35 -25.38 -18.44
CA ASP A 64 -31.72 -25.35 -17.89
C ASP A 64 -31.68 -24.42 -16.67
N ALA A 65 -32.23 -23.20 -16.73
CA ALA A 65 -33.64 -22.86 -16.61
C ALA A 65 -34.21 -23.15 -15.21
N MET A 66 -34.29 -22.10 -14.37
CA MET A 66 -35.40 -21.93 -13.44
C MET A 66 -35.82 -20.45 -13.36
N ASP A 67 -37.10 -20.31 -13.06
CA ASP A 67 -38.01 -19.31 -13.56
C ASP A 67 -38.27 -18.16 -12.56
N ALA A 68 -38.83 -17.11 -13.13
CA ALA A 68 -39.43 -15.88 -12.64
C ALA A 68 -39.91 -15.75 -11.17
N ALA A 69 -39.75 -14.54 -10.64
CA ALA A 69 -40.86 -13.82 -10.00
C ALA A 69 -40.74 -12.28 -10.16
N ALA A 70 -41.80 -11.71 -10.75
CA ALA A 70 -42.32 -10.32 -10.81
C ALA A 70 -41.51 -9.16 -10.17
N ALA A 71 -41.15 -8.10 -10.89
CA ALA A 71 -41.96 -7.04 -11.55
C ALA A 71 -42.60 -6.03 -10.58
N GLU A 72 -41.99 -4.85 -10.48
CA GLU A 72 -42.68 -3.59 -10.20
C GLU A 72 -42.16 -2.52 -11.16
N THR A 73 -43.09 -1.89 -11.89
CA THR A 73 -42.87 -0.96 -13.00
C THR A 73 -42.85 0.49 -12.50
N VAL A 74 -41.89 1.29 -12.98
CA VAL A 74 -41.91 2.76 -12.88
C VAL A 74 -41.57 3.34 -14.26
N PRO A 75 -42.30 4.36 -14.76
CA PRO A 75 -42.30 4.72 -16.17
C PRO A 75 -41.07 5.52 -16.62
N GLU A 76 -40.67 5.20 -17.84
CA GLU A 76 -39.58 5.78 -18.62
C GLU A 76 -39.95 7.18 -19.14
N VAL A 77 -39.12 8.18 -18.84
CA VAL A 77 -39.20 9.54 -19.40
C VAL A 77 -38.23 9.61 -20.57
N VAL A 78 -38.79 9.74 -21.77
CA VAL A 78 -38.06 9.94 -23.04
C VAL A 78 -37.52 11.37 -23.12
N PRO A 79 -36.22 11.59 -23.41
CA PRO A 79 -35.75 12.87 -23.92
C PRO A 79 -35.64 12.83 -25.45
N ASP A 80 -36.34 13.79 -26.04
CA ASP A 80 -36.44 14.17 -27.44
C ASP A 80 -35.08 14.55 -28.06
N THR A 81 -34.78 13.99 -29.23
CA THR A 81 -33.57 14.24 -30.01
C THR A 81 -33.80 15.39 -31.00
N GLY A 82 -33.22 16.56 -30.74
CA GLY A 82 -33.14 17.67 -31.69
C GLY A 82 -31.78 17.71 -32.43
N PRO A 83 -31.73 18.11 -33.72
CA PRO A 83 -30.60 17.84 -34.60
C PRO A 83 -29.47 18.88 -34.58
N GLU A 84 -28.32 18.38 -35.03
CA GLU A 84 -27.00 18.98 -35.20
C GLU A 84 -26.98 20.30 -36.01
N ALA A 85 -26.16 21.26 -35.56
CA ALA A 85 -25.72 22.39 -36.35
C ALA A 85 -24.19 22.39 -36.49
N LYS A 86 -23.73 22.37 -37.75
CA LYS A 86 -22.33 22.55 -38.19
C LYS A 86 -21.78 23.93 -37.82
N PRO A 87 -20.47 24.09 -37.58
CA PRO A 87 -19.79 25.36 -37.76
C PRO A 87 -19.04 25.39 -39.10
N ASP A 88 -19.39 26.34 -39.96
CA ASP A 88 -18.60 26.71 -41.14
C ASP A 88 -18.17 28.18 -41.01
N THR A 89 -16.86 28.36 -41.20
CA THR A 89 -16.12 29.43 -41.89
C THR A 89 -16.23 30.90 -41.45
N ASP A 90 -15.02 31.45 -41.27
CA ASP A 90 -14.52 32.73 -41.77
C ASP A 90 -15.29 34.01 -41.43
N GLN A 91 -14.63 34.91 -40.70
CA GLN A 91 -14.54 36.30 -41.16
C GLN A 91 -13.44 37.13 -40.45
N ASP A 92 -12.54 37.59 -41.30
CA ASP A 92 -11.99 38.94 -41.43
C ASP A 92 -11.05 39.55 -40.38
N VAL A 93 -9.84 39.74 -40.90
CA VAL A 93 -8.78 40.68 -40.58
C VAL A 93 -9.30 42.12 -40.75
N GLY A 94 -9.05 42.99 -39.79
CA GLY A 94 -9.35 44.41 -39.90
C GLY A 94 -8.57 45.24 -38.90
N ASP A 95 -7.45 45.80 -39.38
CA ASP A 95 -6.67 46.87 -38.74
C ASP A 95 -7.54 48.07 -38.37
N ALA A 96 -7.30 48.67 -37.20
CA ALA A 96 -7.41 50.12 -37.02
C ALA A 96 -6.58 50.60 -35.83
N ALA A 97 -5.78 51.62 -36.12
CA ALA A 97 -4.81 52.27 -35.28
C ALA A 97 -5.41 53.20 -34.21
N ASP A 98 -4.50 53.64 -33.33
CA ASP A 98 -4.46 54.92 -32.60
C ASP A 98 -5.61 55.30 -31.67
N ALA A 99 -5.31 55.32 -30.37
CA ALA A 99 -5.49 56.52 -29.55
C ALA A 99 -4.69 56.43 -28.25
N VAL A 100 -3.72 57.34 -28.15
CA VAL A 100 -3.03 57.76 -26.93
C VAL A 100 -4.03 58.46 -26.01
N ALA A 101 -4.11 58.06 -24.73
CA ALA A 101 -4.76 58.87 -23.70
C ALA A 101 -4.08 58.68 -22.34
N ASP A 102 -3.91 59.82 -21.68
CA ASP A 102 -3.14 60.13 -20.48
C ASP A 102 -3.26 59.16 -19.29
N ALA A 103 -2.09 58.88 -18.69
CA ALA A 103 -1.97 58.34 -17.35
C ALA A 103 -2.29 59.45 -16.32
N ALA A 104 -3.48 59.37 -15.71
CA ALA A 104 -3.83 60.16 -14.55
C ALA A 104 -3.04 59.70 -13.31
N GLN A 105 -2.32 60.63 -12.68
CA GLN A 105 -1.83 60.51 -11.31
C GLN A 105 -2.99 60.32 -10.32
N PRO A 106 -2.89 59.44 -9.31
CA PRO A 106 -3.74 59.53 -8.14
C PRO A 106 -3.17 60.57 -7.15
N SER A 107 -4.02 61.55 -6.87
CA SER A 107 -3.88 62.63 -5.90
C SER A 107 -3.73 62.08 -4.48
N ALA A 108 -2.72 62.57 -3.76
CA ALA A 108 -2.64 62.51 -2.31
C ALA A 108 -3.52 63.63 -1.72
N THR A 109 -4.45 63.29 -0.81
CA THR A 109 -4.83 64.15 0.33
C THR A 109 -5.73 63.42 1.33
N ASP A 110 -5.22 63.32 2.56
CA ASP A 110 -5.85 63.49 3.88
C ASP A 110 -7.21 62.87 4.21
N ALA A 111 -7.23 62.04 5.26
CA ALA A 111 -7.77 62.46 6.56
C ALA A 111 -7.47 61.41 7.65
N SER A 112 -6.75 61.87 8.68
CA SER A 112 -6.55 61.20 9.96
C SER A 112 -7.89 60.79 10.59
N ALA A 113 -8.03 59.50 10.85
CA ALA A 113 -8.90 58.98 11.91
C ALA A 113 -7.98 58.30 12.92
N ASP A 114 -7.67 59.00 14.01
CA ASP A 114 -7.09 58.44 15.22
C ASP A 114 -8.10 57.44 15.81
N GLY A 115 -8.07 56.22 15.29
CA GLY A 115 -8.72 55.08 15.91
C GLY A 115 -7.88 54.65 17.10
N ASP A 116 -8.32 55.01 18.30
CA ASP A 116 -7.86 54.48 19.59
C ASP A 116 -7.80 52.94 19.49
N ALA A 117 -6.63 52.40 19.16
CA ALA A 117 -6.37 50.98 19.19
C ALA A 117 -6.39 50.58 20.67
N SER A 118 -7.54 50.07 21.12
CA SER A 118 -7.67 49.42 22.44
C SER A 118 -6.44 48.54 22.65
N PRO A 119 -5.65 48.75 23.72
CA PRO A 119 -4.45 47.99 23.96
C PRO A 119 -4.85 46.52 23.95
N ALA A 120 -4.31 45.76 23.00
CA ALA A 120 -4.58 44.33 22.86
C ALA A 120 -4.43 43.71 24.26
N ASP A 121 -5.52 43.13 24.77
CA ASP A 121 -5.58 42.58 26.12
C ASP A 121 -4.33 41.74 26.36
N ALA A 122 -3.52 42.15 27.35
CA ALA A 122 -2.26 41.50 27.64
C ALA A 122 -2.53 40.01 27.87
N VAL A 123 -1.97 39.17 27.00
CA VAL A 123 -2.19 37.73 27.01
C VAL A 123 -1.60 37.17 28.30
N SER A 124 -2.44 36.92 29.30
CA SER A 124 -2.04 36.31 30.57
C SER A 124 -2.05 34.79 30.43
N CYS A 125 -0.93 34.14 30.73
CA CYS A 125 -0.82 32.68 30.76
C CYS A 125 -0.13 32.21 32.04
N LYS A 126 -0.38 30.95 32.44
CA LYS A 126 0.29 30.36 33.61
C LYS A 126 1.75 30.06 33.25
N PRO A 127 2.75 30.63 33.94
CA PRO A 127 4.16 30.39 33.62
C PRO A 127 4.49 28.91 33.45
N ALA A 128 5.24 28.60 32.38
CA ALA A 128 5.62 27.24 31.97
C ALA A 128 4.48 26.29 31.56
N SER A 129 3.22 26.75 31.48
CA SER A 129 2.16 25.92 30.90
C SER A 129 2.42 25.68 29.42
N THR A 130 2.20 24.45 28.97
CA THR A 130 2.34 24.08 27.56
C THR A 130 0.98 23.87 26.91
N SER A 131 0.94 24.15 25.60
CA SER A 131 -0.19 23.89 24.71
C SER A 131 0.36 23.64 23.31
N CYS A 132 -0.51 23.28 22.37
CA CYS A 132 -0.11 23.08 20.98
C CYS A 132 -0.65 24.19 20.09
N GLU A 133 0.22 24.70 19.21
CA GLU A 133 -0.14 25.60 18.12
C GLU A 133 0.19 24.90 16.80
N GLY A 134 -0.81 24.23 16.24
CA GLY A 134 -0.58 23.23 15.18
C GLY A 134 0.34 22.13 15.69
N ALA A 135 1.41 21.85 14.94
CA ALA A 135 2.41 20.86 15.33
C ALA A 135 3.54 21.42 16.22
N LYS A 136 3.49 22.70 16.60
CA LYS A 136 4.51 23.37 17.41
C LYS A 136 4.12 23.38 18.89
N LEU A 137 5.11 23.25 19.76
CA LEU A 137 4.95 23.36 21.20
C LEU A 137 4.92 24.84 21.60
N LYS A 138 3.81 25.25 22.19
CA LYS A 138 3.58 26.60 22.71
C LYS A 138 3.76 26.59 24.23
N THR A 139 4.80 27.24 24.72
CA THR A 139 5.16 27.29 26.15
C THR A 139 4.98 28.71 26.68
N CYS A 140 4.22 28.88 27.75
CA CYS A 140 4.07 30.18 28.41
C CYS A 140 5.40 30.64 29.02
N LEU A 141 5.80 31.88 28.74
CA LEU A 141 7.02 32.48 29.27
C LEU A 141 6.98 32.55 30.80
N ALA A 142 8.15 32.61 31.43
CA ALA A 142 8.27 32.62 32.89
C ALA A 142 7.52 33.80 33.57
N LYS A 143 7.35 34.91 32.85
CA LYS A 143 6.63 36.10 33.34
C LYS A 143 5.10 36.02 33.16
N GLY A 144 4.60 35.04 32.41
CA GLY A 144 3.16 34.89 32.15
C GLY A 144 2.57 35.92 31.18
N ASP A 145 3.43 36.67 30.48
CA ASP A 145 3.10 37.81 29.61
C ASP A 145 3.22 37.47 28.10
N GLY A 146 3.36 36.18 27.77
CA GLY A 146 3.46 35.73 26.40
C GLY A 146 3.82 34.26 26.25
N TYR A 147 3.97 33.82 25.01
CA TYR A 147 4.28 32.44 24.67
C TYR A 147 5.55 32.35 23.80
N ALA A 148 6.39 31.37 24.08
CA ALA A 148 7.41 30.88 23.18
C ALA A 148 6.84 29.72 22.34
N ILE A 149 6.92 29.83 21.02
CA ILE A 149 6.51 28.76 20.09
C ILE A 149 7.78 28.12 19.56
N SER A 150 7.91 26.82 19.76
CA SER A 150 9.06 26.03 19.31
C SER A 150 8.59 24.83 18.50
N PRO A 151 9.27 24.47 17.39
CA PRO A 151 8.98 23.23 16.70
C PRO A 151 9.30 22.05 17.61
N CYS A 152 8.49 21.00 17.53
CA CYS A 152 8.84 19.73 18.15
C CYS A 152 10.07 19.11 17.44
N PHE A 153 10.78 18.22 18.14
CA PHE A 153 11.95 17.55 17.57
C PHE A 153 11.57 16.74 16.32
N PRO A 154 12.50 16.54 15.37
CA PRO A 154 12.25 15.72 14.18
C PRO A 154 11.64 14.35 14.52
N GLY A 155 10.53 13.98 13.87
CA GLY A 155 9.78 12.76 14.15
C GLY A 155 8.75 12.88 15.29
N THR A 156 8.55 14.08 15.84
CA THR A 156 7.55 14.35 16.88
C THR A 156 6.63 15.50 16.49
N THR A 157 5.40 15.48 17.00
CA THR A 157 4.36 16.50 16.81
C THR A 157 3.83 16.96 18.16
N CYS A 158 3.26 18.16 18.24
CA CYS A 158 2.61 18.60 19.46
C CYS A 158 1.21 17.99 19.58
N LEU A 159 0.98 17.19 20.63
CA LEU A 159 -0.34 16.71 21.02
C LEU A 159 -0.52 16.89 22.53
N GLY A 160 -1.64 17.47 22.96
CA GLY A 160 -1.92 17.64 24.40
C GLY A 160 -0.91 18.52 25.15
N GLY A 161 -0.21 19.44 24.45
CA GLY A 161 0.84 20.28 25.03
C GLY A 161 2.18 19.57 25.24
N GLN A 162 2.41 18.44 24.57
CA GLN A 162 3.68 17.71 24.62
C GLN A 162 4.12 17.31 23.21
N CYS A 163 5.43 17.25 22.98
CA CYS A 163 5.97 16.67 21.76
C CYS A 163 5.94 15.14 21.86
N VAL A 164 5.05 14.52 21.10
CA VAL A 164 4.88 13.06 21.04
C VAL A 164 5.39 12.52 19.71
N ALA A 165 5.86 11.27 19.70
CA ALA A 165 6.32 10.64 18.47
C ALA A 165 5.18 10.52 17.45
N VAL A 166 5.49 10.75 16.18
CA VAL A 166 4.54 10.55 15.07
C VAL A 166 4.64 9.11 14.61
N ALA A 167 3.52 8.41 14.63
CA ALA A 167 3.51 7.02 14.19
C ALA A 167 3.39 6.90 12.67
N ASN A 168 4.38 6.36 11.97
CA ASN A 168 4.28 6.23 10.50
C ASN A 168 3.37 5.06 10.12
N ASN A 169 2.74 5.14 8.94
CA ASN A 169 1.94 4.04 8.41
C ASN A 169 2.84 3.11 7.58
N LEU A 170 2.93 1.85 7.98
CA LEU A 170 3.63 0.78 7.29
C LEU A 170 2.61 -0.22 6.75
N ILE A 171 2.56 -0.37 5.43
CA ILE A 171 1.78 -1.41 4.78
C ILE A 171 2.76 -2.42 4.21
N ILE A 172 2.53 -3.68 4.50
CA ILE A 172 3.33 -4.77 3.95
C ILE A 172 2.45 -5.46 2.91
N ALA A 173 2.91 -5.53 1.67
CA ALA A 173 2.28 -6.34 0.62
C ALA A 173 3.16 -7.55 0.36
N PHE A 174 2.69 -8.71 0.80
CA PHE A 174 3.46 -9.95 0.77
C PHE A 174 3.07 -10.79 -0.44
N ASP A 175 4.05 -11.11 -1.28
CA ASP A 175 3.87 -11.97 -2.45
C ASP A 175 3.50 -13.40 -2.03
N THR A 176 2.36 -13.85 -2.55
CA THR A 176 1.81 -15.19 -2.32
C THR A 176 1.63 -15.95 -3.63
N SER A 177 2.35 -15.57 -4.68
CA SER A 177 2.30 -16.22 -5.99
C SER A 177 2.91 -17.62 -5.95
N GLY A 178 2.69 -18.41 -7.01
CA GLY A 178 3.23 -19.77 -7.12
C GLY A 178 4.77 -19.85 -7.07
N SER A 179 5.49 -18.85 -7.58
CA SER A 179 6.97 -18.82 -7.58
C SER A 179 7.57 -18.76 -6.17
N MET A 180 6.80 -18.27 -5.20
CA MET A 180 7.18 -18.32 -3.79
C MET A 180 7.28 -19.74 -3.23
N ASN A 181 6.76 -20.74 -3.95
CA ASN A 181 6.93 -22.16 -3.63
C ASN A 181 8.29 -22.72 -4.11
N ASP A 182 9.03 -21.98 -4.92
CA ASP A 182 10.33 -22.41 -5.43
C ASP A 182 11.28 -22.75 -4.28
N THR A 183 12.00 -23.86 -4.45
CA THR A 183 13.01 -24.27 -3.48
C THR A 183 14.16 -23.27 -3.47
N VAL A 184 14.49 -22.76 -2.29
CA VAL A 184 15.66 -21.90 -2.06
C VAL A 184 16.91 -22.67 -2.46
N LYS A 185 17.80 -22.03 -3.23
CA LYS A 185 19.06 -22.63 -3.66
C LYS A 185 20.23 -21.98 -2.93
N VAL A 186 21.08 -22.79 -2.30
CA VAL A 186 22.34 -22.34 -1.68
C VAL A 186 23.48 -22.82 -2.56
N ASN A 187 24.28 -21.91 -3.11
CA ASN A 187 25.35 -22.24 -4.08
C ASN A 187 24.84 -23.05 -5.29
N GLY A 188 23.65 -22.71 -5.80
CA GLY A 188 23.01 -23.38 -6.93
C GLY A 188 22.39 -24.74 -6.62
N GLN A 189 22.58 -25.28 -5.42
CA GLN A 189 21.98 -26.54 -4.97
C GLN A 189 20.72 -26.28 -4.15
N PRO A 190 19.63 -27.06 -4.32
CA PRO A 190 18.46 -26.96 -3.45
C PRO A 190 18.84 -27.07 -1.97
N LYS A 191 18.35 -26.14 -1.14
CA LYS A 191 18.58 -26.12 0.32
C LYS A 191 18.10 -27.41 0.99
N CYS A 192 17.07 -28.03 0.41
CA CYS A 192 16.47 -29.26 0.90
C CYS A 192 16.43 -30.35 -0.18
N ALA A 193 16.37 -31.60 0.26
CA ALA A 193 16.21 -32.75 -0.63
C ALA A 193 14.88 -32.67 -1.42
N ALA A 194 14.81 -33.40 -2.53
CA ALA A 194 13.58 -33.54 -3.30
C ALA A 194 12.45 -34.07 -2.40
N GLY A 195 11.26 -33.47 -2.50
CA GLY A 195 10.08 -33.81 -1.69
C GLY A 195 9.66 -32.75 -0.65
N TYR A 196 10.55 -31.84 -0.27
CA TYR A 196 10.25 -30.72 0.66
C TYR A 196 9.85 -29.43 -0.09
N THR A 197 8.98 -29.56 -1.08
CA THR A 197 8.71 -28.49 -2.07
C THR A 197 7.36 -27.81 -1.89
N THR A 198 6.71 -27.93 -0.73
CA THR A 198 5.40 -27.30 -0.49
C THR A 198 5.42 -26.53 0.83
N TRP A 199 4.82 -25.34 0.84
CA TRP A 199 4.61 -24.57 2.06
C TRP A 199 3.11 -24.36 2.37
N PRO A 200 2.71 -24.42 3.65
CA PRO A 200 3.49 -24.85 4.82
C PRO A 200 3.93 -26.31 4.68
N THR A 201 5.01 -26.67 5.37
CA THR A 201 5.45 -28.06 5.43
C THR A 201 4.46 -28.82 6.31
N CYS A 202 3.74 -29.79 5.73
CA CYS A 202 2.72 -30.56 6.46
C CYS A 202 3.30 -31.46 7.55
N GLU A 203 4.57 -31.77 7.40
CA GLU A 203 5.39 -32.38 8.44
C GLU A 203 6.15 -31.26 9.15
N TYR A 204 5.92 -31.15 10.46
CA TYR A 204 6.53 -30.19 11.39
C TYR A 204 8.06 -30.40 11.55
N ASP A 205 8.83 -30.40 10.46
CA ASP A 205 10.29 -30.49 10.53
C ASP A 205 10.95 -29.09 10.55
N ASP A 206 10.26 -28.11 11.15
CA ASP A 206 10.77 -26.76 11.48
C ASP A 206 12.09 -26.82 12.26
N VAL A 207 12.32 -27.93 12.97
CA VAL A 207 13.56 -28.19 13.72
C VAL A 207 14.75 -28.32 12.79
N LYS A 208 14.58 -28.97 11.64
CA LYS A 208 15.67 -29.28 10.71
C LYS A 208 15.96 -28.13 9.76
N PHE A 209 14.92 -27.39 9.36
CA PHE A 209 15.03 -26.25 8.47
C PHE A 209 14.18 -25.09 9.02
N PRO A 210 14.71 -24.26 9.94
CA PRO A 210 13.99 -23.09 10.40
C PRO A 210 13.68 -22.17 9.20
N GLY A 211 12.39 -21.92 8.98
CA GLY A 211 11.89 -21.22 7.80
C GLY A 211 11.75 -22.10 6.55
N GLY A 212 11.72 -23.42 6.67
CA GLY A 212 11.45 -24.31 5.55
C GLY A 212 12.44 -24.21 4.37
N CYS A 213 11.99 -24.77 3.26
CA CYS A 213 12.77 -25.02 2.05
C CYS A 213 12.38 -24.12 0.87
N THR A 214 11.22 -23.48 0.95
CA THR A 214 10.66 -22.63 -0.09
C THR A 214 11.02 -21.17 0.16
N ARG A 215 10.95 -20.33 -0.89
CA ARG A 215 11.11 -18.88 -0.74
C ARG A 215 10.12 -18.32 0.28
N MET A 216 8.86 -18.76 0.25
CA MET A 216 7.83 -18.37 1.23
C MET A 216 8.24 -18.66 2.66
N GLY A 217 8.66 -19.90 2.96
CA GLY A 217 9.05 -20.26 4.32
C GLY A 217 10.22 -19.41 4.82
N ALA A 218 11.26 -19.26 3.99
CA ALA A 218 12.47 -18.55 4.37
C ALA A 218 12.12 -17.08 4.63
N SER A 219 11.26 -16.53 3.78
CA SER A 219 10.75 -15.18 3.88
C SER A 219 9.95 -14.96 5.16
N LYS A 220 8.93 -15.79 5.45
CA LYS A 220 8.11 -15.64 6.66
C LYS A 220 8.94 -15.73 7.93
N HIS A 221 9.92 -16.64 7.97
CA HIS A 221 10.83 -16.77 9.10
C HIS A 221 11.63 -15.49 9.36
N VAL A 222 12.26 -14.94 8.31
CA VAL A 222 13.05 -13.71 8.45
C VAL A 222 12.16 -12.50 8.71
N PHE A 223 10.99 -12.45 8.08
CA PHE A 223 9.99 -11.41 8.26
C PHE A 223 9.48 -11.34 9.70
N LYS A 224 9.23 -12.50 10.33
CA LYS A 224 8.87 -12.60 11.75
C LYS A 224 9.93 -11.98 12.65
N GLN A 225 11.21 -12.22 12.37
CA GLN A 225 12.32 -11.62 13.13
C GLN A 225 12.39 -10.10 12.94
N ALA A 226 12.21 -9.61 11.71
CA ALA A 226 12.20 -8.19 11.42
C ALA A 226 11.00 -7.47 12.06
N LEU A 227 9.78 -8.05 11.96
CA LEU A 227 8.58 -7.54 12.62
C LEU A 227 8.74 -7.42 14.13
N ALA A 228 9.40 -8.40 14.77
CA ALA A 228 9.60 -8.39 16.22
C ALA A 228 10.38 -7.15 16.69
N LYS A 229 11.28 -6.61 15.85
CA LYS A 229 12.08 -5.41 16.13
C LYS A 229 11.34 -4.08 15.91
N ILE A 230 10.20 -4.09 15.21
CA ILE A 230 9.42 -2.87 14.98
C ILE A 230 8.84 -2.39 16.31
N ASP A 231 9.03 -1.10 16.57
CA ASP A 231 8.38 -0.38 17.66
C ASP A 231 6.99 0.06 17.19
N ASP A 232 5.97 -0.69 17.61
CA ASP A 232 4.56 -0.49 17.24
C ASP A 232 3.92 0.70 17.96
N SER A 233 4.62 1.34 18.90
CA SER A 233 4.18 2.63 19.45
C SER A 233 4.40 3.81 18.49
N ILE A 234 5.29 3.63 17.50
CA ILE A 234 5.65 4.65 16.50
C ILE A 234 5.51 4.16 15.06
N VAL A 235 4.96 2.96 14.85
CA VAL A 235 4.66 2.41 13.53
C VAL A 235 3.30 1.73 13.59
N HIS A 236 2.38 2.21 12.75
CA HIS A 236 1.08 1.58 12.55
C HIS A 236 1.22 0.65 11.37
N MET A 237 0.66 -0.55 11.45
CA MET A 237 0.93 -1.60 10.48
C MET A 237 -0.35 -2.16 9.84
N ALA A 238 -0.25 -2.59 8.59
CA ALA A 238 -1.26 -3.42 7.92
C ALA A 238 -0.59 -4.45 7.01
N LEU A 239 -1.18 -5.64 6.90
CA LEU A 239 -0.66 -6.76 6.11
C LEU A 239 -1.60 -7.07 4.96
N PHE A 240 -1.07 -7.00 3.75
CA PHE A 240 -1.70 -7.45 2.52
C PHE A 240 -0.98 -8.69 2.00
N ARG A 241 -1.72 -9.51 1.28
CA ARG A 241 -1.25 -10.58 0.41
C ARG A 241 -1.70 -10.30 -1.03
N PHE A 242 -1.18 -11.07 -1.99
CA PHE A 242 -1.77 -11.06 -3.33
C PHE A 242 -3.13 -11.76 -3.30
N PRO A 243 -4.06 -11.45 -4.24
CA PRO A 243 -5.43 -11.94 -4.17
C PRO A 243 -5.52 -13.45 -4.01
N GLN A 244 -6.28 -13.89 -3.00
CA GLN A 244 -6.61 -15.30 -2.81
C GLN A 244 -8.09 -15.45 -2.46
N LYS A 245 -8.78 -16.33 -3.16
CA LYS A 245 -10.19 -16.63 -2.92
C LYS A 245 -10.32 -17.71 -1.87
N ALA A 246 -11.32 -17.59 -1.00
CA ALA A 246 -11.67 -18.67 -0.09
C ALA A 246 -12.00 -19.93 -0.89
N ASN A 247 -11.41 -21.05 -0.50
CA ASN A 247 -11.73 -22.35 -1.03
C ASN A 247 -12.90 -22.92 -0.23
N ASN A 248 -13.99 -23.31 -0.90
CA ASN A 248 -15.17 -23.88 -0.24
C ASN A 248 -14.97 -25.37 0.16
N THR A 249 -13.74 -25.87 0.13
CA THR A 249 -13.43 -27.23 0.59
C THR A 249 -13.65 -27.33 2.10
N THR A 250 -14.47 -28.29 2.51
CA THR A 250 -14.82 -28.50 3.93
C THR A 250 -13.65 -29.02 4.76
N ASN A 251 -12.61 -29.56 4.12
CA ASN A 251 -11.39 -30.08 4.76
C ASN A 251 -10.17 -29.70 3.92
N PRO A 252 -9.62 -28.49 4.07
CA PRO A 252 -8.36 -28.16 3.43
C PRO A 252 -7.25 -29.03 4.02
N SER A 253 -6.46 -29.62 3.14
CA SER A 253 -5.21 -30.26 3.54
C SER A 253 -4.16 -29.17 3.70
N CYS A 254 -3.06 -29.51 4.37
CA CYS A 254 -1.91 -28.62 4.39
C CYS A 254 -1.34 -28.38 2.98
N SER A 255 -1.62 -29.19 1.96
CA SER A 255 -1.26 -28.88 0.56
C SER A 255 -2.27 -27.99 -0.17
N SER A 256 -3.57 -28.09 0.13
CA SER A 256 -4.63 -27.36 -0.59
C SER A 256 -5.05 -26.04 0.08
N GLY A 257 -4.92 -25.92 1.40
CA GLY A 257 -5.20 -24.71 2.17
C GLY A 257 -6.65 -24.22 2.10
N TYR A 258 -6.96 -23.20 2.90
CA TYR A 258 -8.27 -22.53 2.92
C TYR A 258 -8.45 -21.51 1.79
N HIS A 259 -7.40 -21.21 1.03
CA HIS A 259 -7.46 -20.27 -0.09
C HIS A 259 -6.75 -20.80 -1.32
N THR A 260 -7.23 -20.33 -2.47
CA THR A 260 -6.60 -20.54 -3.77
C THR A 260 -6.22 -19.19 -4.36
N GLY A 261 -5.01 -19.11 -4.89
CA GLY A 261 -4.49 -17.91 -5.52
C GLY A 261 -5.37 -17.46 -6.68
N ALA A 262 -5.56 -16.16 -6.78
CA ALA A 262 -6.34 -15.51 -7.81
C ALA A 262 -5.52 -14.34 -8.38
N SER A 263 -5.85 -13.94 -9.61
CA SER A 263 -5.27 -12.73 -10.20
C SER A 263 -6.02 -11.47 -9.75
N THR A 264 -7.24 -11.62 -9.22
CA THR A 264 -8.15 -10.52 -8.87
C THR A 264 -8.96 -10.87 -7.62
N ILE A 265 -9.48 -9.86 -6.93
CA ILE A 265 -10.48 -10.07 -5.87
C ILE A 265 -11.88 -10.27 -6.46
N SER A 266 -12.78 -10.89 -5.70
CA SER A 266 -14.19 -11.05 -6.09
C SER A 266 -14.84 -9.70 -6.40
N GLY A 267 -15.55 -9.66 -7.54
CA GLY A 267 -16.18 -8.44 -8.05
C GLY A 267 -15.29 -7.56 -8.93
N ASP A 268 -13.98 -7.83 -9.02
CA ASP A 268 -13.11 -7.17 -10.02
C ASP A 268 -13.27 -7.87 -11.38
N ALA A 269 -14.07 -7.26 -12.25
CA ALA A 269 -14.35 -7.73 -13.61
C ALA A 269 -13.24 -7.38 -14.64
N GLY A 270 -12.06 -6.92 -14.21
CA GLY A 270 -10.88 -6.75 -15.08
C GLY A 270 -10.79 -5.41 -15.80
N ASP A 271 -11.93 -4.84 -16.21
CA ASP A 271 -12.00 -3.58 -16.98
C ASP A 271 -12.72 -2.44 -16.22
N GLU A 272 -13.26 -2.72 -15.03
CA GLU A 272 -13.98 -1.75 -14.20
C GLU A 272 -13.02 -0.83 -13.43
N HIS A 273 -12.19 -0.11 -14.19
CA HIS A 273 -11.93 1.26 -13.77
C HIS A 273 -13.23 2.00 -13.95
N ILE A 274 -13.75 2.54 -12.84
CA ILE A 274 -14.78 3.58 -12.86
C ILE A 274 -16.20 3.03 -12.99
N SER A 275 -16.77 2.71 -11.84
CA SER A 275 -17.64 3.73 -11.26
C SER A 275 -17.38 3.82 -9.77
N GLU A 276 -16.99 5.00 -9.28
CA GLU A 276 -17.09 5.33 -7.85
C GLU A 276 -18.54 5.13 -7.34
N ALA A 277 -19.51 4.94 -8.24
CA ALA A 277 -20.90 4.70 -7.95
C ALA A 277 -21.16 3.41 -7.16
N ASN A 278 -20.26 2.41 -7.21
CA ASN A 278 -20.42 1.21 -6.38
C ASN A 278 -19.08 0.66 -5.85
N PRO A 279 -18.53 1.20 -4.75
CA PRO A 279 -17.31 0.68 -4.14
C PRO A 279 -17.54 -0.65 -3.40
N ALA A 280 -18.77 -1.18 -3.36
CA ALA A 280 -19.09 -2.35 -2.57
C ALA A 280 -18.30 -3.60 -3.00
N TRP A 281 -18.01 -3.76 -4.29
CA TRP A 281 -17.20 -4.89 -4.78
C TRP A 281 -15.85 -4.95 -4.07
N TYR A 282 -15.19 -3.80 -3.92
CA TYR A 282 -13.88 -3.70 -3.30
C TYR A 282 -13.94 -4.06 -1.82
N TRP A 283 -14.93 -3.50 -1.11
CA TRP A 283 -15.08 -3.76 0.33
C TRP A 283 -15.51 -5.20 0.63
N ASN A 284 -16.34 -5.79 -0.22
CA ASN A 284 -16.77 -7.18 -0.10
C ASN A 284 -15.63 -8.15 -0.41
N GLY A 285 -14.75 -7.81 -1.37
CA GLY A 285 -13.58 -8.60 -1.73
C GLY A 285 -12.33 -8.32 -0.88
N LEU A 286 -12.35 -7.33 0.02
CA LEU A 286 -11.14 -6.86 0.71
C LEU A 286 -10.46 -7.95 1.54
N SER A 287 -11.21 -8.88 2.14
CA SER A 287 -10.65 -10.00 2.91
C SER A 287 -9.84 -11.00 2.07
N GLU A 288 -9.96 -10.96 0.74
CA GLU A 288 -9.17 -11.80 -0.17
C GLU A 288 -7.71 -11.32 -0.26
N ILE A 289 -7.43 -10.07 0.13
CA ILE A 289 -6.09 -9.44 0.07
C ILE A 289 -5.63 -8.87 1.42
N LEU A 290 -6.52 -8.37 2.27
CA LEU A 290 -6.18 -7.74 3.55
C LEU A 290 -6.18 -8.78 4.65
N CYS A 291 -4.99 -9.14 5.13
CA CYS A 291 -4.80 -10.13 6.19
C CYS A 291 -4.94 -9.50 7.59
N VAL A 292 -4.31 -8.34 7.77
CA VAL A 292 -4.34 -7.59 9.04
C VAL A 292 -4.60 -6.12 8.73
N PRO A 293 -5.75 -5.56 9.12
CA PRO A 293 -6.05 -4.13 8.95
C PRO A 293 -5.24 -3.28 9.93
N PHE A 294 -5.15 -1.97 9.65
CA PHE A 294 -4.74 -1.01 10.68
C PHE A 294 -5.67 -1.09 11.90
N ALA A 295 -5.09 -0.82 13.07
CA ALA A 295 -5.84 -0.71 14.31
C ALA A 295 -6.90 0.41 14.21
N THR A 296 -8.15 0.06 14.49
CA THR A 296 -9.25 1.03 14.61
C THR A 296 -9.31 1.65 16.01
N ASN A 297 -8.68 1.00 17.00
CA ASN A 297 -8.53 1.46 18.38
C ASN A 297 -7.21 0.92 18.98
N ALA A 298 -6.75 1.51 20.09
CA ALA A 298 -5.49 1.14 20.74
C ALA A 298 -5.46 -0.27 21.36
N ALA A 299 -6.61 -0.96 21.48
CA ALA A 299 -6.68 -2.29 22.06
C ALA A 299 -6.36 -3.41 21.06
N VAL A 300 -6.30 -3.10 19.76
CA VAL A 300 -6.00 -4.11 18.72
C VAL A 300 -4.49 -4.36 18.67
N ALA A 301 -4.07 -5.56 19.07
CA ALA A 301 -2.68 -6.02 18.97
C ALA A 301 -2.31 -6.40 17.54
N VAL A 302 -2.21 -5.41 16.65
CA VAL A 302 -1.91 -5.60 15.21
C VAL A 302 -0.60 -6.36 15.00
N LYS A 303 0.44 -6.02 15.78
CA LYS A 303 1.74 -6.69 15.69
C LYS A 303 1.64 -8.18 16.00
N ASP A 304 0.89 -8.55 17.04
CA ASP A 304 0.67 -9.95 17.41
C ASP A 304 -0.12 -10.70 16.33
N ALA A 305 -1.14 -10.06 15.75
CA ALA A 305 -1.87 -10.62 14.62
C ALA A 305 -0.95 -10.86 13.41
N MET A 306 -0.08 -9.91 13.07
CA MET A 306 0.91 -10.09 12.00
C MET A 306 1.92 -11.19 12.31
N LEU A 307 2.40 -11.30 13.55
CA LEU A 307 3.33 -12.35 13.96
C LEU A 307 2.68 -13.74 13.91
N LEU A 308 1.39 -13.84 14.24
CA LEU A 308 0.59 -15.04 14.08
C LEU A 308 0.47 -15.41 12.59
N TRP A 309 0.22 -14.43 11.72
CA TRP A 309 0.24 -14.64 10.26
C TRP A 309 1.59 -15.11 9.71
N MET A 310 2.70 -14.88 10.43
CA MET A 310 4.06 -15.24 10.00
C MET A 310 4.60 -16.53 10.65
N ASP A 311 3.81 -17.22 11.47
CA ASP A 311 4.32 -18.32 12.30
C ASP A 311 4.38 -19.68 11.60
N GLY A 312 3.83 -19.80 10.39
CA GLY A 312 3.86 -21.03 9.60
C GLY A 312 2.84 -22.08 10.03
N LYS A 313 1.94 -21.75 10.96
CA LYS A 313 0.98 -22.71 11.53
C LYS A 313 -0.42 -22.49 10.96
N GLU A 314 -0.94 -23.52 10.30
CA GLU A 314 -2.38 -23.62 10.09
C GLU A 314 -3.05 -24.24 11.31
N ASP A 315 -3.88 -23.48 12.00
CA ASP A 315 -4.75 -24.02 13.03
C ASP A 315 -6.19 -24.11 12.51
N LYS A 316 -6.65 -25.35 12.25
CA LYS A 316 -8.03 -25.62 11.81
C LYS A 316 -9.09 -25.11 12.80
N ASN A 317 -8.73 -24.97 14.08
CA ASN A 317 -9.62 -24.57 15.16
C ASN A 317 -9.54 -23.06 15.44
N ASN A 318 -8.58 -22.35 14.82
CA ASN A 318 -8.45 -20.90 14.88
C ASN A 318 -8.48 -20.31 13.46
N PRO A 319 -9.66 -20.33 12.81
CA PRO A 319 -9.83 -19.98 11.40
C PRO A 319 -9.66 -18.50 10.97
N PRO A 320 -9.40 -17.47 11.82
CA PRO A 320 -9.06 -16.16 11.26
C PRO A 320 -7.61 -16.06 10.75
N ASN A 321 -6.79 -17.12 10.85
CA ASN A 321 -5.41 -17.10 10.35
C ASN A 321 -5.13 -18.17 9.27
N PRO A 322 -5.76 -18.07 8.09
CA PRO A 322 -5.48 -19.00 7.02
C PRO A 322 -4.09 -18.71 6.44
N GLU A 323 -3.15 -19.61 6.68
CA GLU A 323 -1.74 -19.49 6.29
C GLU A 323 -1.56 -19.03 4.83
N LEU A 324 -0.57 -18.16 4.60
CA LEU A 324 -0.23 -17.66 3.27
C LEU A 324 0.18 -18.81 2.34
N ARG A 325 -0.60 -19.03 1.29
CA ARG A 325 -0.32 -20.06 0.27
C ARG A 325 0.39 -19.46 -0.93
N GLN A 326 1.30 -20.20 -1.55
CA GLN A 326 2.05 -19.78 -2.74
C GLN A 326 1.29 -20.30 -3.96
N THR A 327 0.24 -19.60 -4.36
CA THR A 327 -0.62 -20.06 -5.45
C THR A 327 -1.05 -18.89 -6.31
N GLY A 328 -1.41 -19.18 -7.56
CA GLY A 328 -1.84 -18.16 -8.51
C GLY A 328 -0.69 -17.36 -9.11
N GLY A 329 -1.05 -16.31 -9.85
CA GLY A 329 -0.09 -15.42 -10.49
C GLY A 329 0.51 -14.39 -9.53
N THR A 330 1.26 -13.45 -10.10
CA THR A 330 1.98 -12.39 -9.39
C THR A 330 1.38 -11.01 -9.72
N PRO A 331 0.11 -10.72 -9.36
CA PRO A 331 -0.59 -9.51 -9.78
C PRO A 331 -0.18 -8.28 -8.94
N ILE A 332 1.08 -7.89 -9.04
CA ILE A 332 1.68 -6.81 -8.24
C ILE A 332 0.90 -5.51 -8.45
N GLY A 333 0.62 -5.13 -9.70
CA GLY A 333 -0.04 -3.86 -9.97
C GLY A 333 -1.49 -3.83 -9.48
N LYS A 334 -2.25 -4.93 -9.60
CA LYS A 334 -3.57 -5.01 -8.94
C LYS A 334 -3.47 -4.90 -7.43
N THR A 335 -2.50 -5.57 -6.82
CA THR A 335 -2.26 -5.48 -5.37
C THR A 335 -1.95 -4.05 -4.95
N LEU A 336 -1.05 -3.35 -5.66
CA LEU A 336 -0.73 -1.95 -5.40
C LEU A 336 -1.94 -1.02 -5.61
N PHE A 337 -2.76 -1.29 -6.63
CA PHE A 337 -4.02 -0.57 -6.83
C PHE A 337 -4.93 -0.74 -5.60
N TYR A 338 -5.18 -1.98 -5.17
CA TYR A 338 -6.03 -2.26 -4.02
C TYR A 338 -5.48 -1.66 -2.72
N VAL A 339 -4.16 -1.69 -2.52
CA VAL A 339 -3.52 -1.00 -1.38
C VAL A 339 -3.80 0.51 -1.45
N GLY A 340 -3.71 1.11 -2.63
CA GLY A 340 -4.05 2.53 -2.82
C GLY A 340 -5.51 2.84 -2.48
N GLU A 341 -6.43 1.97 -2.88
CA GLU A 341 -7.86 2.08 -2.54
C GLU A 341 -8.09 1.94 -1.03
N TYR A 342 -7.35 1.09 -0.33
CA TYR A 342 -7.41 1.00 1.13
C TYR A 342 -6.87 2.27 1.79
N VAL A 343 -5.72 2.76 1.32
CA VAL A 343 -5.07 3.95 1.86
C VAL A 343 -5.99 5.15 1.80
N LYS A 344 -6.56 5.45 0.63
CA LYS A 344 -7.41 6.64 0.45
C LYS A 344 -8.70 6.61 1.26
N ASN A 345 -9.22 5.41 1.57
CA ASN A 345 -10.53 5.26 2.20
C ASN A 345 -10.48 4.95 3.70
N LYS A 346 -9.38 4.36 4.21
CA LYS A 346 -9.27 3.88 5.61
C LYS A 346 -8.06 4.43 6.36
N VAL A 347 -6.99 4.78 5.65
CA VAL A 347 -5.72 5.16 6.29
C VAL A 347 -5.59 6.67 6.38
N VAL A 348 -5.83 7.36 5.25
CA VAL A 348 -5.79 8.81 5.17
C VAL A 348 -7.18 9.34 4.90
N ILE A 349 -7.87 9.71 5.97
CA ILE A 349 -9.30 10.03 5.96
C ILE A 349 -9.59 11.50 6.28
N ASP A 350 -8.61 12.39 6.05
CA ASP A 350 -8.78 13.83 6.27
C ASP A 350 -9.98 14.37 5.50
N GLY A 351 -10.88 15.06 6.21
CA GLY A 351 -12.13 15.59 5.66
C GLY A 351 -13.32 14.63 5.68
N LYS A 352 -13.14 13.35 6.06
CA LYS A 352 -14.24 12.40 6.20
C LYS A 352 -15.25 12.94 7.24
N PRO A 353 -16.56 13.00 6.93
CA PRO A 353 -17.56 13.44 7.90
C PRO A 353 -17.56 12.60 9.18
N CYS A 354 -17.71 13.26 10.32
CA CYS A 354 -17.67 12.64 11.64
C CYS A 354 -18.59 13.34 12.65
N THR A 355 -19.02 12.59 13.66
CA THR A 355 -19.77 13.12 14.82
C THR A 355 -18.98 13.00 16.12
N SER A 356 -17.95 12.15 16.14
CA SER A 356 -17.06 11.89 17.27
C SER A 356 -15.74 11.28 16.77
N ASP A 357 -14.69 11.28 17.60
CA ASP A 357 -13.41 10.65 17.25
C ASP A 357 -13.58 9.19 16.84
N ALA A 358 -14.47 8.45 17.51
CA ALA A 358 -14.77 7.06 17.18
C ALA A 358 -15.33 6.89 15.75
N SER A 359 -16.09 7.85 15.23
CA SER A 359 -16.64 7.80 13.87
C SER A 359 -15.58 7.95 12.76
N CYS A 360 -14.38 8.43 13.12
CA CYS A 360 -13.24 8.40 12.22
C CYS A 360 -12.74 6.98 11.98
N ALA A 361 -12.93 6.06 12.94
CA ALA A 361 -12.50 4.67 12.86
C ALA A 361 -10.99 4.50 12.54
N ASN A 362 -10.18 5.44 13.04
CA ASN A 362 -8.73 5.45 12.92
C ASN A 362 -8.14 6.16 14.14
N VAL A 363 -7.22 5.51 14.84
CA VAL A 363 -6.66 5.99 16.12
C VAL A 363 -5.91 7.31 16.05
N ASN A 364 -5.50 7.74 14.86
CA ASN A 364 -4.76 8.97 14.65
C ASN A 364 -5.63 10.19 14.35
N TYR A 365 -6.94 9.97 14.15
CA TYR A 365 -7.86 10.99 13.71
C TYR A 365 -8.76 11.42 14.85
N ILE A 366 -8.95 12.73 14.96
CA ILE A 366 -9.94 13.35 15.83
C ILE A 366 -11.04 13.98 14.98
N CYS A 367 -12.25 14.02 15.51
CA CYS A 367 -13.36 14.68 14.88
C CYS A 367 -13.35 16.17 15.25
N LYS A 368 -12.99 17.02 14.28
CA LYS A 368 -12.91 18.46 14.48
C LYS A 368 -13.79 19.18 13.46
N ALA A 369 -14.74 19.97 13.96
CA ALA A 369 -15.70 20.71 13.13
C ALA A 369 -16.47 19.81 12.13
N GLY A 370 -16.82 18.58 12.56
CA GLY A 370 -17.56 17.62 11.74
C GLY A 370 -16.72 16.89 10.67
N GLY A 371 -15.41 17.12 10.62
CA GLY A 371 -14.49 16.38 9.75
C GLY A 371 -13.37 15.68 10.54
N CYS A 372 -12.99 14.49 10.10
CA CYS A 372 -11.82 13.78 10.63
C CYS A 372 -10.55 14.54 10.24
N VAL A 373 -9.68 14.79 11.21
CA VAL A 373 -8.39 15.46 11.02
C VAL A 373 -7.30 14.66 11.72
N ASP A 374 -6.20 14.37 11.03
CA ASP A 374 -4.96 13.89 11.67
C ASP A 374 -4.07 15.11 11.99
N PRO A 375 -3.90 15.49 13.27
CA PRO A 375 -3.08 16.63 13.66
C PRO A 375 -1.61 16.51 13.21
N SER A 376 -1.17 15.30 12.90
CA SER A 376 0.21 14.95 12.54
C SER A 376 0.36 14.64 11.06
N ARG A 377 -0.67 14.86 10.25
CA ARG A 377 -0.73 14.42 8.85
C ARG A 377 0.46 14.89 8.03
N SER A 378 0.91 16.14 8.24
CA SER A 378 1.98 16.78 7.46
C SER A 378 3.35 16.12 7.63
N CYS A 379 3.55 15.34 8.69
CA CYS A 379 4.81 14.66 8.97
C CYS A 379 4.70 13.13 9.04
N ARG A 380 3.48 12.58 9.02
CA ARG A 380 3.25 11.14 8.96
C ARG A 380 3.52 10.62 7.56
N GLU A 381 4.49 9.72 7.43
CA GLU A 381 4.72 9.00 6.19
C GLU A 381 3.80 7.79 6.05
N THR A 382 3.51 7.42 4.81
CA THR A 382 2.87 6.13 4.47
C THR A 382 3.79 5.40 3.52
N VAL A 383 4.21 4.21 3.94
CA VAL A 383 5.18 3.38 3.23
C VAL A 383 4.55 2.03 2.94
N VAL A 384 4.64 1.59 1.70
CA VAL A 384 4.34 0.22 1.28
C VAL A 384 5.67 -0.50 1.13
N VAL A 385 5.85 -1.60 1.84
CA VAL A 385 6.93 -2.56 1.60
C VAL A 385 6.33 -3.69 0.78
N LEU A 386 6.60 -3.67 -0.53
CA LEU A 386 6.26 -4.74 -1.45
C LEU A 386 7.35 -5.80 -1.38
N PHE A 387 6.99 -6.98 -0.89
CA PHE A 387 7.89 -8.11 -0.75
C PHE A 387 7.57 -9.13 -1.83
N THR A 388 8.49 -9.41 -2.75
CA THR A 388 8.25 -10.23 -3.95
C THR A 388 9.50 -10.97 -4.42
N ASP A 389 9.35 -12.06 -5.17
CA ASP A 389 10.46 -12.75 -5.84
C ASP A 389 10.61 -12.36 -7.32
N GLY A 390 9.97 -11.27 -7.74
CA GLY A 390 10.22 -10.59 -9.00
C GLY A 390 9.33 -11.06 -10.16
N GLY A 391 8.92 -10.08 -10.97
CA GLY A 391 8.18 -10.29 -12.22
C GLY A 391 6.67 -10.39 -12.07
N GLU A 392 5.93 -9.48 -12.71
CA GLU A 392 4.48 -9.63 -12.91
C GLU A 392 4.23 -10.19 -14.31
N GLY A 393 3.50 -11.31 -14.40
CA GLY A 393 2.98 -11.82 -15.66
C GLY A 393 1.69 -11.10 -16.02
N ASN A 394 1.63 -10.49 -17.20
CA ASN A 394 0.41 -10.01 -17.86
C ASN A 394 -0.43 -8.97 -17.09
N SER A 395 0.13 -7.79 -16.84
CA SER A 395 -0.68 -6.63 -16.46
C SER A 395 -1.21 -5.90 -17.71
N ASN A 396 -2.50 -5.58 -17.76
CA ASN A 396 -2.98 -4.56 -18.70
C ASN A 396 -2.31 -3.19 -18.38
N SER A 397 -2.44 -2.22 -19.29
CA SER A 397 -1.69 -0.95 -19.18
C SER A 397 -1.94 -0.20 -17.87
N PHE A 398 -3.15 -0.25 -17.31
CA PHE A 398 -3.47 0.43 -16.05
C PHE A 398 -2.96 -0.33 -14.83
N PHE A 399 -3.21 -1.64 -14.74
CA PHE A 399 -2.72 -2.46 -13.63
C PHE A 399 -1.25 -2.82 -13.77
N SER A 400 -0.49 -2.12 -14.60
CA SER A 400 0.97 -2.22 -14.58
C SER A 400 1.50 -1.87 -13.19
N PRO A 401 2.44 -2.66 -12.62
CA PRO A 401 2.94 -2.41 -11.29
C PRO A 401 3.72 -1.09 -11.21
N TRP A 402 4.41 -0.71 -12.29
CA TRP A 402 5.02 0.60 -12.41
C TRP A 402 3.97 1.71 -12.34
N VAL A 403 2.85 1.58 -13.06
CA VAL A 403 1.79 2.59 -13.11
C VAL A 403 1.18 2.76 -11.72
N GLN A 404 0.86 1.66 -11.06
CA GLN A 404 0.26 1.73 -9.72
C GLN A 404 1.25 2.24 -8.68
N ALA A 405 2.53 1.86 -8.74
CA ALA A 405 3.56 2.45 -7.89
C ALA A 405 3.69 3.98 -8.12
N LYS A 406 3.69 4.44 -9.37
CA LYS A 406 3.72 5.87 -9.68
C LYS A 406 2.48 6.61 -9.17
N ARG A 407 1.29 6.03 -9.36
CA ARG A 407 0.02 6.55 -8.86
C ARG A 407 0.05 6.76 -7.34
N LEU A 408 0.57 5.77 -6.62
CA LEU A 408 0.75 5.82 -5.16
C LEU A 408 1.71 6.95 -4.74
N ALA A 409 2.82 7.10 -5.45
CA ALA A 409 3.89 7.99 -5.02
C ALA A 409 3.69 9.46 -5.40
N SER A 410 3.37 9.74 -6.66
CA SER A 410 3.43 11.10 -7.23
C SER A 410 2.20 11.48 -8.06
N GLY A 411 1.40 10.50 -8.46
CA GLY A 411 0.29 10.67 -9.39
C GLY A 411 0.70 10.40 -10.84
N LEU A 412 -0.28 10.10 -11.68
CA LEU A 412 -0.11 9.76 -13.09
C LEU A 412 -0.17 11.00 -13.98
N GLY A 413 -1.19 11.83 -13.78
CA GLY A 413 -1.51 13.01 -14.56
C GLY A 413 -1.99 14.18 -13.70
N CYS A 414 -1.94 15.39 -14.24
CA CYS A 414 -2.21 16.64 -13.52
C CYS A 414 -2.63 17.76 -14.46
N ASN A 415 -3.25 18.80 -13.91
CA ASN A 415 -3.41 20.09 -14.57
C ASN A 415 -2.54 21.17 -13.92
N LEU A 416 -2.30 21.07 -12.61
CA LEU A 416 -1.53 21.99 -11.79
C LEU A 416 -0.57 21.21 -10.88
N ASP A 417 0.46 21.87 -10.35
CA ASP A 417 1.40 21.24 -9.39
C ASP A 417 0.69 20.68 -8.15
N ALA A 418 -0.37 21.36 -7.70
CA ALA A 418 -1.21 20.93 -6.58
C ALA A 418 -1.98 19.61 -6.84
N ASP A 419 -1.99 19.12 -8.08
CA ASP A 419 -2.55 17.81 -8.40
C ASP A 419 -1.58 16.66 -8.17
N CYS A 420 -0.30 16.97 -7.98
CA CYS A 420 0.75 15.99 -7.80
C CYS A 420 1.06 15.76 -6.32
N ALA A 421 1.61 14.60 -6.03
CA ALA A 421 1.99 14.19 -4.68
C ALA A 421 3.52 14.04 -4.54
N GLY A 422 4.00 13.99 -3.30
CA GLY A 422 5.38 13.55 -3.03
C GLY A 422 6.46 14.51 -3.52
N GLY A 423 6.15 15.80 -3.65
CA GLY A 423 7.06 16.82 -4.20
C GLY A 423 7.18 16.81 -5.72
N ALA A 424 6.35 16.03 -6.42
CA ALA A 424 6.24 16.14 -7.87
C ALA A 424 5.53 17.44 -8.29
N ALA A 425 5.86 17.91 -9.48
CA ALA A 425 5.24 19.05 -10.14
C ALA A 425 4.57 18.59 -11.44
N CYS A 426 3.64 19.39 -11.92
CA CYS A 426 2.96 19.17 -13.17
C CYS A 426 3.78 19.74 -14.32
N GLN A 427 4.25 18.87 -15.22
CA GLN A 427 5.01 19.29 -16.40
C GLN A 427 4.11 19.56 -17.60
N GLU A 428 4.65 20.22 -18.63
CA GLU A 428 3.95 20.66 -19.87
C GLU A 428 3.09 19.57 -20.52
N VAL A 429 3.46 18.31 -20.36
CA VAL A 429 2.72 17.15 -20.88
C VAL A 429 1.60 16.64 -19.95
N LYS A 430 1.16 17.44 -18.96
CA LYS A 430 0.11 17.09 -17.98
C LYS A 430 0.39 15.82 -17.17
N THR A 431 1.67 15.57 -16.89
CA THR A 431 2.11 14.42 -16.07
C THR A 431 2.78 14.89 -14.80
N CYS A 432 2.47 14.23 -13.69
CA CYS A 432 3.23 14.40 -12.46
C CYS A 432 4.63 13.79 -12.61
N LYS A 433 5.63 14.63 -12.36
CA LYS A 433 7.05 14.24 -12.38
C LYS A 433 7.79 14.99 -11.28
N LYS A 434 8.78 14.35 -10.67
CA LYS A 434 9.68 15.04 -9.77
C LYS A 434 10.50 16.11 -10.50
N PRO A 435 10.77 17.27 -9.88
CA PRO A 435 11.70 18.24 -10.42
C PRO A 435 13.07 17.62 -10.70
N SER A 436 13.62 17.88 -11.88
CA SER A 436 14.98 17.47 -12.25
C SER A 436 15.99 18.04 -11.25
N GLY A 437 16.67 17.18 -10.50
CA GLY A 437 17.65 17.57 -9.46
C GLY A 437 17.29 17.14 -8.03
N GLN A 438 16.05 16.74 -7.77
CA GLN A 438 15.71 16.00 -6.53
C GLN A 438 15.97 14.50 -6.74
N THR A 439 17.24 14.11 -6.77
CA THR A 439 17.63 12.70 -6.65
C THR A 439 17.64 12.33 -5.18
N ASP A 440 16.53 11.74 -4.72
CA ASP A 440 16.52 11.05 -3.44
C ASP A 440 17.37 9.76 -3.60
N LEU A 441 18.58 9.78 -3.02
CA LEU A 441 19.30 8.61 -2.51
C LEU A 441 20.20 7.80 -3.47
N CYS A 442 21.26 8.40 -4.00
CA CYS A 442 22.60 7.79 -3.90
C CYS A 442 23.62 8.91 -4.06
N THR A 443 24.43 9.16 -3.03
CA THR A 443 25.27 10.36 -2.95
C THR A 443 26.63 10.23 -3.63
N ALA A 444 27.01 9.05 -4.17
CA ALA A 444 28.21 8.90 -4.99
C ALA A 444 28.16 7.68 -5.93
N ASP A 445 28.73 7.80 -7.13
CA ASP A 445 29.02 6.68 -8.07
C ASP A 445 29.95 5.61 -7.44
N LEU A 446 30.60 5.91 -6.31
CA LEU A 446 31.59 5.06 -5.64
C LEU A 446 31.01 3.80 -4.97
N GLU A 447 29.72 3.80 -4.67
CA GLU A 447 29.01 2.65 -4.06
C GLU A 447 28.51 1.64 -5.12
N CYS A 448 28.76 1.93 -6.39
CA CYS A 448 28.34 1.11 -7.52
C CYS A 448 29.46 0.23 -8.07
N ALA A 449 29.10 -0.99 -8.49
CA ALA A 449 30.01 -1.86 -9.22
C ALA A 449 30.56 -1.13 -10.48
N PRO A 450 31.82 -1.40 -10.90
CA PRO A 450 32.42 -0.75 -12.06
C PRO A 450 31.51 -0.82 -13.30
N GLY A 451 31.11 0.33 -13.83
CA GLY A 451 30.22 0.45 -15.01
C GLY A 451 28.76 0.80 -14.70
N ALA A 452 28.32 0.75 -13.44
CA ALA A 452 27.01 1.24 -13.04
C ALA A 452 27.10 2.68 -12.49
N LYS A 453 26.07 3.49 -12.73
CA LYS A 453 26.00 4.86 -12.22
C LYS A 453 24.89 4.98 -11.19
N CYS A 454 25.13 5.84 -10.22
CA CYS A 454 24.05 6.35 -9.41
C CYS A 454 23.11 7.15 -10.33
N THR A 455 21.91 6.62 -10.59
CA THR A 455 20.85 7.34 -11.31
C THR A 455 19.86 8.03 -10.35
N GLY A 456 20.24 8.21 -9.08
CA GLY A 456 19.46 8.96 -8.10
C GLY A 456 18.32 8.17 -7.44
N VAL A 457 18.41 6.83 -7.43
CA VAL A 457 17.42 5.89 -6.89
C VAL A 457 18.09 4.64 -6.35
N THR A 458 18.89 4.73 -5.28
CA THR A 458 19.44 3.64 -4.40
C THR A 458 19.94 2.35 -5.05
N MET A 459 20.14 2.37 -6.36
CA MET A 459 20.47 1.26 -7.21
C MET A 459 21.41 1.77 -8.27
N CYS A 460 22.46 0.99 -8.44
CA CYS A 460 23.42 1.13 -9.50
C CYS A 460 22.77 0.58 -10.77
N MET A 461 21.96 1.43 -11.42
CA MET A 461 21.44 1.10 -12.74
C MET A 461 22.54 1.32 -13.78
N PRO A 462 22.49 0.60 -14.92
CA PRO A 462 23.29 0.97 -16.08
C PRO A 462 23.05 2.45 -16.39
N LYS A 463 24.10 3.18 -16.76
CA LYS A 463 24.15 4.64 -16.99
C LYS A 463 23.03 5.21 -17.88
N ASP A 464 22.34 4.31 -18.56
CA ASP A 464 21.64 4.58 -19.79
C ASP A 464 20.12 4.29 -19.66
N VAL A 465 19.58 3.58 -18.65
CA VAL A 465 18.14 3.19 -18.59
C VAL A 465 17.15 4.29 -19.05
N VAL A 466 16.37 4.03 -20.10
CA VAL A 466 15.37 4.98 -20.58
C VAL A 466 14.09 4.84 -19.77
N THR A 467 13.80 5.83 -18.93
CA THR A 467 12.49 5.92 -18.27
C THR A 467 11.40 6.21 -19.30
N GLY A 468 10.32 5.42 -19.32
CA GLY A 468 9.19 5.63 -20.24
C GLY A 468 9.10 4.68 -21.43
N TYR A 469 9.96 3.67 -21.48
CA TYR A 469 9.90 2.56 -22.44
C TYR A 469 9.99 1.24 -21.67
N PHE A 470 9.25 0.24 -22.13
CA PHE A 470 9.25 -1.07 -21.50
C PHE A 470 9.26 -2.21 -22.52
N CYS A 471 9.66 -3.38 -22.06
CA CYS A 471 9.63 -4.60 -22.83
C CYS A 471 8.21 -5.13 -22.99
N SER A 472 7.78 -5.28 -24.25
CA SER A 472 6.46 -5.80 -24.60
C SER A 472 6.11 -7.14 -23.93
N ASN A 473 7.09 -8.01 -23.65
CA ASN A 473 6.83 -9.32 -23.01
C ASN A 473 7.30 -9.41 -21.55
N GLY A 474 7.19 -8.34 -20.77
CA GLY A 474 7.52 -8.42 -19.33
C GLY A 474 7.63 -7.11 -18.58
N MET A 475 7.31 -5.98 -19.22
CA MET A 475 7.30 -4.64 -18.62
C MET A 475 8.63 -4.19 -18.01
N ALA A 476 9.73 -4.91 -18.26
CA ALA A 476 11.06 -4.51 -17.82
C ALA A 476 11.44 -3.17 -18.48
N PRO A 477 12.06 -2.23 -17.74
CA PRO A 477 12.50 -0.96 -18.30
C PRO A 477 13.51 -1.19 -19.44
N CYS A 478 13.34 -0.45 -20.52
CA CYS A 478 14.25 -0.52 -21.65
C CYS A 478 15.58 0.18 -21.36
N LEU A 479 16.69 -0.46 -21.72
CA LEU A 479 17.98 0.21 -21.86
C LEU A 479 18.03 0.98 -23.21
N PRO A 480 18.85 2.03 -23.39
CA PRO A 480 18.90 2.82 -24.62
C PRO A 480 19.28 2.02 -25.83
N ASP A 481 20.16 1.04 -25.65
CA ASP A 481 20.57 0.17 -26.74
C ASP A 481 19.38 -0.64 -27.26
N ALA A 482 18.35 -0.89 -26.44
CA ALA A 482 17.13 -1.56 -26.87
C ALA A 482 16.20 -0.64 -27.70
N GLN A 483 16.37 0.69 -27.67
CA GLN A 483 15.71 1.58 -28.63
C GLN A 483 16.25 1.39 -30.07
N SER A 484 17.45 0.83 -30.21
CA SER A 484 18.02 0.49 -31.52
C SER A 484 17.47 -0.83 -32.11
N GLY A 485 16.53 -1.49 -31.43
CA GLY A 485 15.92 -2.74 -31.91
C GLY A 485 16.78 -3.98 -31.72
N THR A 486 17.86 -3.91 -30.93
CA THR A 486 18.66 -5.09 -30.58
C THR A 486 17.97 -5.91 -29.48
N PRO A 487 17.62 -7.20 -29.72
CA PRO A 487 16.87 -8.04 -28.77
C PRO A 487 17.60 -8.38 -27.47
N THR A 488 18.86 -7.99 -27.31
CA THR A 488 19.76 -8.55 -26.29
C THR A 488 19.39 -8.15 -24.85
N PHE A 489 18.63 -7.07 -24.67
CA PHE A 489 18.31 -6.52 -23.34
C PHE A 489 16.83 -6.49 -23.01
N CYS A 490 16.01 -7.02 -23.90
CA CYS A 490 14.57 -6.98 -23.79
C CYS A 490 13.99 -8.26 -24.40
N ASN A 491 13.23 -9.02 -23.61
CA ASN A 491 12.44 -10.10 -24.19
C ASN A 491 11.28 -9.43 -24.98
N GLY A 492 11.47 -9.23 -26.28
CA GLY A 492 10.52 -8.55 -27.16
C GLY A 492 10.98 -7.17 -27.62
N VAL A 493 10.03 -6.37 -28.11
CA VAL A 493 10.27 -5.00 -28.58
C VAL A 493 10.14 -4.02 -27.41
N CYS A 494 11.10 -3.10 -27.32
CA CYS A 494 10.97 -1.93 -26.48
C CYS A 494 9.88 -1.02 -27.03
N VAL A 495 8.73 -1.05 -26.38
CA VAL A 495 7.62 -0.18 -26.73
C VAL A 495 7.74 1.08 -25.88
N LYS A 496 7.56 2.23 -26.53
CA LYS A 496 7.27 3.46 -25.81
C LYS A 496 6.06 3.16 -24.96
N ASP A 497 6.14 3.49 -23.69
CA ASP A 497 5.01 3.25 -22.83
C ASP A 497 3.77 3.91 -23.46
N PRO A 498 2.69 3.15 -23.75
CA PRO A 498 1.47 3.68 -24.37
C PRO A 498 0.75 4.72 -23.50
N ARG A 499 1.31 5.04 -22.32
CA ARG A 499 0.94 6.11 -21.38
C ARG A 499 0.74 7.55 -21.88
N PRO A 500 1.19 8.09 -23.04
CA PRO A 500 0.79 9.45 -23.41
C PRO A 500 -0.72 9.56 -23.72
N ALA A 501 -1.47 8.46 -23.76
CA ALA A 501 -2.91 8.45 -24.04
C ALA A 501 -3.81 8.17 -22.82
N LEU A 502 -3.28 8.06 -21.59
CA LEU A 502 -4.13 8.29 -20.41
C LEU A 502 -4.34 9.80 -20.33
N THR A 503 -5.21 10.32 -21.20
CA THR A 503 -5.76 11.66 -21.06
C THR A 503 -6.34 11.67 -19.66
N ALA A 504 -5.68 12.37 -18.73
CA ALA A 504 -6.17 12.54 -17.38
C ALA A 504 -7.62 12.98 -17.51
N SER A 505 -8.55 12.06 -17.29
CA SER A 505 -9.96 12.38 -17.32
C SER A 505 -10.13 13.39 -16.21
N ALA A 506 -10.37 14.66 -16.57
CA ALA A 506 -10.65 15.69 -15.58
C ALA A 506 -11.84 15.29 -14.69
N LYS A 507 -12.68 14.35 -15.16
CA LYS A 507 -13.79 13.76 -14.42
C LYS A 507 -13.37 12.72 -13.35
N GLN A 508 -12.13 12.20 -13.36
CA GLN A 508 -11.64 11.16 -12.42
C GLN A 508 -10.20 11.39 -11.96
N MET A 509 -9.92 12.57 -11.42
CA MET A 509 -8.60 12.90 -10.84
C MET A 509 -8.17 11.94 -9.73
N GLN A 510 -9.09 11.29 -9.02
CA GLN A 510 -8.80 10.27 -7.99
C GLN A 510 -8.18 8.97 -8.55
N ASN A 511 -8.35 8.72 -9.84
CA ASN A 511 -7.69 7.59 -10.51
C ASN A 511 -6.25 7.90 -10.86
N ASN A 512 -5.90 9.19 -11.00
CA ASN A 512 -4.55 9.63 -11.34
C ASN A 512 -3.65 9.74 -10.12
N VAL A 513 -4.17 10.23 -9.00
CA VAL A 513 -3.43 10.42 -7.75
C VAL A 513 -4.34 10.02 -6.59
N LEU A 514 -3.77 9.40 -5.57
CA LEU A 514 -4.52 9.18 -4.33
C LEU A 514 -4.89 10.53 -3.72
N ARG A 515 -6.13 10.69 -3.28
CA ARG A 515 -6.61 11.89 -2.60
C ARG A 515 -7.32 11.52 -1.31
N SER A 516 -7.20 12.38 -0.28
CA SER A 516 -8.04 12.34 0.91
C SER A 516 -9.47 12.80 0.59
N PHE A 517 -10.39 12.66 1.56
CA PHE A 517 -11.79 13.08 1.41
C PHE A 517 -11.92 14.59 1.19
N ASP A 518 -10.99 15.39 1.71
CA ASP A 518 -10.89 16.85 1.44
C ASP A 518 -10.27 17.18 0.06
N GLY A 519 -9.96 16.17 -0.76
CA GLY A 519 -9.44 16.32 -2.11
C GLY A 519 -7.93 16.56 -2.22
N LYS A 520 -7.18 16.59 -1.12
CA LYS A 520 -5.72 16.82 -1.17
C LYS A 520 -4.96 15.58 -1.67
N PRO A 521 -3.91 15.75 -2.50
CA PRO A 521 -3.12 14.63 -2.99
C PRO A 521 -2.33 13.94 -1.87
N LEU A 522 -2.20 12.62 -1.97
CA LEU A 522 -1.53 11.76 -1.02
C LEU A 522 -0.34 11.08 -1.68
N SER A 523 0.78 11.03 -0.96
CA SER A 523 1.99 10.33 -1.39
C SER A 523 2.21 9.09 -0.53
N VAL A 524 2.42 7.96 -1.19
CA VAL A 524 2.77 6.68 -0.60
C VAL A 524 4.08 6.22 -1.21
N ARG A 525 5.09 5.99 -0.37
CA ARG A 525 6.41 5.51 -0.80
C ARG A 525 6.39 4.00 -0.92
N VAL A 526 6.89 3.44 -2.02
CA VAL A 526 6.95 1.98 -2.25
C VAL A 526 8.39 1.50 -2.18
N ILE A 527 8.73 0.78 -1.11
CA ILE A 527 9.98 0.02 -1.01
C ILE A 527 9.71 -1.36 -1.59
N VAL A 528 10.58 -1.83 -2.49
CA VAL A 528 10.50 -3.19 -3.02
C VAL A 528 11.60 -4.01 -2.37
N VAL A 529 11.25 -5.17 -1.82
CA VAL A 529 12.20 -6.17 -1.32
C VAL A 529 12.12 -7.35 -2.26
N ASP A 530 13.15 -7.51 -3.08
CA ASP A 530 13.24 -8.57 -4.08
C ASP A 530 14.07 -9.72 -3.50
N ILE A 531 13.45 -10.88 -3.34
CA ILE A 531 14.06 -12.06 -2.71
C ILE A 531 14.48 -13.15 -3.70
N SER A 532 14.41 -12.85 -5.00
CA SER A 532 14.67 -13.83 -6.06
C SER A 532 16.06 -14.44 -6.01
N GLY A 533 17.00 -13.78 -5.31
CA GLY A 533 18.43 -14.09 -5.31
C GLY A 533 19.10 -13.71 -6.63
N VAL A 534 18.37 -13.03 -7.51
CA VAL A 534 18.86 -12.69 -8.84
C VAL A 534 19.64 -11.39 -8.77
N THR A 535 20.88 -11.44 -9.22
CA THR A 535 21.80 -10.29 -9.25
C THR A 535 21.96 -9.70 -10.65
N THR A 536 21.34 -10.31 -11.67
CA THR A 536 21.48 -9.85 -13.05
C THR A 536 20.62 -8.60 -13.29
N PRO A 537 21.17 -7.52 -13.88
CA PRO A 537 20.46 -6.26 -14.06
C PRO A 537 19.12 -6.37 -14.80
N THR A 538 18.99 -7.30 -15.74
CA THR A 538 17.78 -7.50 -16.54
C THR A 538 16.62 -8.10 -15.76
N GLN A 539 16.90 -8.93 -14.76
CA GLN A 539 15.87 -9.60 -13.97
C GLN A 539 15.43 -8.76 -12.76
N VAL A 540 16.33 -8.00 -12.13
CA VAL A 540 15.94 -7.00 -11.11
C VAL A 540 15.30 -5.74 -11.71
N ALA A 541 15.34 -5.58 -13.04
CA ALA A 541 14.83 -4.40 -13.73
C ALA A 541 13.35 -4.12 -13.43
N GLY A 542 12.52 -5.17 -13.32
CA GLY A 542 11.12 -5.06 -12.94
C GLY A 542 10.94 -4.44 -11.56
N SER A 543 11.49 -5.09 -10.53
CA SER A 543 11.46 -4.65 -9.13
C SER A 543 12.06 -3.26 -8.94
N ALA A 544 13.19 -2.99 -9.61
CA ALA A 544 13.84 -1.68 -9.63
C ALA A 544 12.90 -0.61 -10.19
N SER A 545 12.27 -0.86 -11.34
CA SER A 545 11.38 0.10 -11.98
C SER A 545 10.16 0.44 -11.11
N ILE A 546 9.63 -0.53 -10.36
CA ILE A 546 8.53 -0.36 -9.41
C ILE A 546 8.98 0.54 -8.25
N ALA A 547 10.15 0.26 -7.65
CA ALA A 547 10.69 1.06 -6.56
C ALA A 547 10.92 2.53 -6.99
N ILE A 548 11.48 2.74 -8.18
CA ILE A 548 11.72 4.06 -8.76
C ILE A 548 10.40 4.82 -8.96
N ALA A 549 9.43 4.17 -9.60
CA ALA A 549 8.10 4.74 -9.82
C ALA A 549 7.41 5.09 -8.50
N GLY A 550 7.55 4.22 -7.51
CA GLY A 550 7.02 4.34 -6.16
C GLY A 550 7.76 5.30 -5.25
N ASN A 551 8.72 6.08 -5.76
CA ASN A 551 9.53 7.01 -4.97
C ASN A 551 10.17 6.34 -3.73
N GLY A 552 10.59 5.08 -3.88
CA GLY A 552 11.22 4.31 -2.82
C GLY A 552 12.55 3.74 -3.27
N LYS A 553 12.87 2.56 -2.73
CA LYS A 553 14.15 1.89 -2.92
C LYS A 553 13.93 0.42 -3.19
N LEU A 554 14.79 -0.17 -4.01
CA LEU A 554 14.88 -1.62 -4.13
C LEU A 554 15.90 -2.12 -3.10
N LEU A 555 15.52 -3.14 -2.36
CA LEU A 555 16.40 -3.87 -1.47
C LEU A 555 16.48 -5.29 -2.01
N GLY A 556 17.60 -5.59 -2.68
CA GLY A 556 17.89 -6.94 -3.15
C GLY A 556 18.27 -7.82 -1.97
N ALA A 557 17.68 -8.99 -1.89
CA ALA A 557 18.04 -10.03 -0.96
C ALA A 557 17.93 -11.39 -1.66
N ASP A 558 18.59 -12.40 -1.11
CA ASP A 558 18.39 -13.77 -1.52
C ASP A 558 17.71 -14.51 -0.37
N ALA A 559 16.63 -15.24 -0.65
CA ALA A 559 16.02 -16.15 0.32
C ALA A 559 17.01 -17.22 0.83
N SER A 560 18.11 -17.46 0.10
CA SER A 560 19.23 -18.32 0.50
C SER A 560 20.15 -17.71 1.56
N ASP A 561 20.11 -16.39 1.76
CA ASP A 561 20.85 -15.66 2.78
C ASP A 561 19.88 -14.94 3.75
N PRO A 562 19.41 -15.64 4.81
CA PRO A 562 18.50 -15.07 5.79
C PRO A 562 19.03 -13.81 6.48
N ASN A 563 20.36 -13.67 6.62
CA ASN A 563 20.96 -12.52 7.29
C ASN A 563 20.93 -11.29 6.39
N ALA A 564 21.27 -11.43 5.11
CA ALA A 564 21.12 -10.36 4.12
C ALA A 564 19.65 -9.96 3.97
N LEU A 565 18.74 -10.93 3.93
CA LEU A 565 17.30 -10.67 3.90
C LEU A 565 16.82 -9.91 5.14
N LEU A 566 17.30 -10.30 6.34
CA LEU A 566 16.97 -9.61 7.58
C LEU A 566 17.48 -8.17 7.58
N ALA A 567 18.71 -7.94 7.11
CA ALA A 567 19.28 -6.59 6.99
C ALA A 567 18.47 -5.72 6.00
N SER A 568 18.04 -6.30 4.87
CA SER A 568 17.15 -5.62 3.93
C SER A 568 15.80 -5.28 4.56
N LEU A 569 15.19 -6.19 5.32
CA LEU A 569 13.93 -5.90 6.01
C LEU A 569 14.09 -4.88 7.15
N ASP A 570 15.17 -4.95 7.93
CA ASP A 570 15.49 -3.94 8.95
C ASP A 570 15.60 -2.55 8.31
N ALA A 571 16.27 -2.46 7.15
CA ALA A 571 16.37 -1.22 6.38
C ALA A 571 15.04 -0.79 5.75
N ALA A 572 14.16 -1.73 5.39
CA ALA A 572 12.82 -1.43 4.87
C ALA A 572 11.89 -0.89 5.95
N PHE A 573 11.98 -1.44 7.16
CA PHE A 573 11.13 -1.09 8.31
C PHE A 573 11.66 0.06 9.14
N ASP A 574 12.91 0.49 8.94
CA ASP A 574 13.40 1.76 9.43
C ASP A 574 12.78 2.93 8.66
N ILE A 575 11.47 3.09 8.80
CA ILE A 575 10.69 4.18 8.27
C ILE A 575 10.65 5.37 9.24
N LYS A 576 11.59 5.43 10.20
CA LYS A 576 11.72 6.54 11.15
C LYS A 576 12.32 7.76 10.47
N THR A 577 11.69 8.23 9.39
CA THR A 577 12.08 9.49 8.77
C THR A 577 11.76 10.62 9.73
N LYS A 578 12.82 11.28 10.19
CA LYS A 578 12.77 12.39 11.12
C LYS A 578 12.40 13.69 10.39
N LYS A 579 11.14 13.81 9.94
CA LYS A 579 10.61 15.10 9.46
C LYS A 579 10.18 15.94 10.65
N VAL A 580 10.50 17.23 10.63
CA VAL A 580 9.95 18.19 11.59
C VAL A 580 8.53 18.54 11.16
N CYS A 581 7.55 18.31 12.02
CA CYS A 581 6.16 18.65 11.74
C CYS A 581 5.96 20.18 11.75
N GLY A 582 5.15 20.71 10.84
CA GLY A 582 4.75 22.12 10.83
C GLY A 582 5.83 23.11 10.36
N VAL A 583 6.84 22.63 9.65
CA VAL A 583 7.69 23.47 8.79
C VAL A 583 7.11 23.34 7.39
N GLU A 584 6.39 24.37 6.93
CA GLU A 584 6.01 24.46 5.52
C GLU A 584 7.31 24.45 4.69
N LYS A 585 7.33 23.59 3.66
CA LYS A 585 8.50 23.44 2.77
C LYS A 585 8.60 24.62 1.81
#